data_AF-A0A3D1HBH0-F1
#
_entry.id   AF-A0A3D1HBH0-F1
#
_cell.length_a   1.000
_cell.length_b   1.000
_cell.length_c   1.000
_cell.angle_alpha   90.00
_cell.angle_beta   90.00
_cell.angle_gamma   90.00
#
_symmetry.space_group_name_H-M   'P 1'
#
loop_
_entity.id
_entity.type
_entity.pdbx_description
1 polymer ?
#
loop_
_entity_poly.entity_id
_entity_poly.type
_entity_poly.pdbx_seq_one_letter_code
_entity_poly.pdbx_strand_id
1 'polypeptide(L)'
;MGQSQVSAKPGRGFKEFIRKFLVSLKRKPQNIALFVLLVGFVFFSLNLTSISDTTALINTDNMGQCEFAMMLFSILSFVVFLRTFPKRQKVKIPMLILTFLFLGIVVFADVVYLSRISDALTREENRIIINYETGQNLFIANAWSTLITFLIFMAAVVVLLAALPLYSKLLRKINTSIDVEGNTNMTTVDISEED
;
A
#
# COMPACT_ATOMS: atom_id res chain seq x y z
N MET A 1 -55.97 -3.26 0.57
CA MET A 1 -54.71 -3.55 1.29
C MET A 1 -53.66 -3.97 0.29
N GLY A 2 -52.82 -3.03 -0.18
CA GLY A 2 -51.71 -3.32 -1.08
C GLY A 2 -50.40 -3.09 -0.34
N GLN A 3 -49.68 -4.16 0.00
CA GLN A 3 -48.31 -4.06 0.49
C GLN A 3 -47.41 -3.66 -0.69
N SER A 4 -46.96 -2.41 -0.70
CA SER A 4 -45.93 -1.96 -1.63
C SER A 4 -44.58 -2.48 -1.14
N GLN A 5 -44.05 -3.49 -1.84
CA GLN A 5 -42.71 -4.01 -1.59
C GLN A 5 -41.68 -2.93 -1.91
N VAL A 6 -41.00 -2.43 -0.88
CA VAL A 6 -39.83 -1.56 -1.04
C VAL A 6 -38.67 -2.42 -1.54
N SER A 7 -38.52 -2.49 -2.86
CA SER A 7 -37.35 -3.05 -3.52
C SER A 7 -36.11 -2.25 -3.12
N ALA A 8 -35.27 -2.83 -2.26
CA ALA A 8 -33.98 -2.25 -1.90
C ALA A 8 -33.04 -2.31 -3.11
N LYS A 9 -32.83 -1.16 -3.77
CA LYS A 9 -31.92 -1.04 -4.91
C LYS A 9 -30.49 -1.51 -4.54
N PRO A 10 -29.86 -2.39 -5.33
CA PRO A 10 -28.59 -3.05 -5.00
C PRO A 10 -27.36 -2.13 -4.99
N GLY A 11 -27.49 -0.85 -5.37
CA GLY A 11 -26.39 0.13 -5.41
C GLY A 11 -26.16 0.91 -4.10
N ARG A 12 -26.98 0.71 -3.05
CA ARG A 12 -26.90 1.51 -1.81
C ARG A 12 -25.69 1.13 -0.95
N GLY A 13 -25.40 -0.17 -0.82
CA GLY A 13 -24.29 -0.68 0.02
C GLY A 13 -22.89 -0.32 -0.49
N PHE A 14 -22.63 -0.45 -1.79
CA PHE A 14 -21.32 -0.11 -2.37
C PHE A 14 -21.02 1.39 -2.34
N LYS A 15 -22.02 2.25 -2.63
CA LYS A 15 -21.89 3.70 -2.49
C LYS A 15 -21.63 4.12 -1.04
N GLU A 16 -22.28 3.47 -0.07
CA GLU A 16 -22.01 3.69 1.35
C GLU A 16 -20.62 3.20 1.77
N PHE A 17 -20.14 2.09 1.22
CA PHE A 17 -18.78 1.60 1.48
C PHE A 17 -17.73 2.58 0.98
N ILE A 18 -17.83 3.05 -0.27
CA ILE A 18 -16.91 4.05 -0.84
C ILE A 18 -16.96 5.35 -0.03
N ARG A 19 -18.15 5.79 0.39
CA ARG A 19 -18.31 6.97 1.25
C ARG A 19 -17.61 6.76 2.59
N LYS A 20 -17.85 5.64 3.28
CA LYS A 20 -17.21 5.32 4.56
C LYS A 20 -15.69 5.23 4.41
N PHE A 21 -15.21 4.67 3.31
CA PHE A 21 -13.79 4.62 2.97
C PHE A 21 -13.20 6.03 2.78
N LEU A 22 -13.82 6.88 1.95
CA LEU A 22 -13.41 8.28 1.76
C LEU A 22 -13.44 9.09 3.06
N VAL A 23 -14.46 8.91 3.89
CA VAL A 23 -14.56 9.57 5.20
C VAL A 23 -13.46 9.08 6.16
N SER A 24 -13.16 7.79 6.17
CA SER A 24 -12.05 7.22 6.94
C SER A 24 -10.70 7.78 6.47
N LEU A 25 -10.50 7.88 5.15
CA LEU A 25 -9.29 8.42 4.53
C LEU A 25 -9.11 9.90 4.83
N LYS A 26 -10.20 10.69 4.79
CA LYS A 26 -10.22 12.11 5.18
C LYS A 26 -9.83 12.30 6.65
N ARG A 27 -10.26 11.39 7.53
CA ARG A 27 -9.94 11.44 8.96
C ARG A 27 -8.48 11.02 9.26
N LYS A 28 -7.88 10.16 8.43
CA LYS A 28 -6.50 9.65 8.60
C LYS A 28 -5.78 9.55 7.25
N PRO A 29 -5.29 10.67 6.70
CA PRO A 29 -4.60 10.72 5.41
C PRO A 29 -3.41 9.75 5.32
N GLN A 30 -2.70 9.52 6.43
CA GLN A 30 -1.56 8.60 6.52
C GLN A 30 -1.92 7.13 6.18
N ASN A 31 -3.19 6.74 6.28
CA ASN A 31 -3.61 5.37 5.96
C ASN A 31 -3.42 5.04 4.48
N ILE A 32 -3.36 6.04 3.59
CA ILE A 32 -3.05 5.82 2.17
C ILE A 32 -1.64 5.24 2.05
N ALA A 33 -0.64 5.92 2.62
CA ALA A 33 0.75 5.46 2.59
C ALA A 33 0.91 4.09 3.26
N LEU A 34 0.21 3.84 4.38
CA LEU A 34 0.20 2.54 5.03
C LEU A 34 -0.36 1.44 4.13
N PHE A 35 -1.47 1.72 3.43
CA PHE A 35 -2.08 0.74 2.54
C PHE A 35 -1.19 0.43 1.34
N VAL A 36 -0.56 1.46 0.74
CA VAL A 36 0.40 1.28 -0.36
C VAL A 36 1.62 0.47 0.11
N LEU A 37 2.14 0.75 1.31
CA LEU A 37 3.24 -0.03 1.91
C LEU A 37 2.84 -1.50 2.12
N LEU A 38 1.64 -1.74 2.64
CA LEU A 38 1.11 -3.07 2.87
C LEU A 38 0.92 -3.85 1.56
N VAL A 39 0.31 -3.22 0.55
CA VAL A 39 0.11 -3.84 -0.77
C VAL A 39 1.44 -4.16 -1.44
N GLY A 40 2.39 -3.22 -1.42
CA GLY A 40 3.74 -3.45 -1.94
C GLY A 40 4.42 -4.63 -1.23
N PHE A 41 4.37 -4.67 0.10
CA PHE A 41 4.93 -5.76 0.89
C PHE A 41 4.29 -7.11 0.59
N VAL A 42 2.95 -7.18 0.52
CA VAL A 42 2.24 -8.42 0.20
C VAL A 42 2.57 -8.88 -1.22
N PHE A 43 2.58 -7.96 -2.18
CA PHE A 43 2.96 -8.27 -3.56
C PHE A 43 4.37 -8.85 -3.65
N PHE A 44 5.34 -8.22 -2.97
CA PHE A 44 6.70 -8.73 -2.87
C PHE A 44 6.75 -10.11 -2.20
N SER A 45 6.06 -10.27 -1.07
CA SER A 45 6.02 -11.51 -0.30
C SER A 45 5.42 -12.69 -1.09
N LEU A 46 4.43 -12.44 -1.95
CA LEU A 46 3.83 -13.48 -2.78
C LEU A 46 4.73 -13.94 -3.93
N ASN A 47 5.71 -13.11 -4.32
CA ASN A 47 6.65 -13.38 -5.40
C ASN A 47 8.06 -13.76 -4.89
N LEU A 48 8.20 -14.03 -3.59
CA LEU A 48 9.47 -14.43 -2.97
C LEU A 48 10.06 -15.68 -3.60
N THR A 49 9.24 -16.64 -4.03
CA THR A 49 9.74 -17.87 -4.67
C THR A 49 10.56 -17.56 -5.91
N SER A 50 10.08 -16.68 -6.78
CA SER A 50 10.83 -16.29 -7.99
C SER A 50 12.12 -15.54 -7.67
N ILE A 51 12.13 -14.74 -6.60
CA ILE A 51 13.32 -14.03 -6.12
C ILE A 51 14.33 -15.03 -5.56
N SER A 52 13.90 -15.94 -4.69
CA SER A 52 14.74 -16.96 -4.07
C SER A 52 15.35 -17.93 -5.09
N ASP A 53 14.57 -18.40 -6.08
CA ASP A 53 15.08 -19.22 -7.19
C ASP A 53 16.13 -18.46 -8.02
N THR A 54 15.91 -17.14 -8.21
CA THR A 54 16.88 -16.26 -8.87
C THR A 54 18.16 -16.11 -8.05
N THR A 55 18.06 -15.92 -6.72
CA THR A 55 19.19 -15.89 -5.80
C THR A 55 19.98 -17.19 -5.87
N ALA A 56 19.31 -18.33 -5.84
CA ALA A 56 19.93 -19.65 -5.84
C ALA A 56 20.68 -19.94 -7.14
N LEU A 57 20.13 -19.52 -8.29
CA LEU A 57 20.78 -19.72 -9.59
C LEU A 57 21.95 -18.76 -9.82
N ILE A 58 21.74 -17.46 -9.58
CA ILE A 58 22.77 -16.44 -9.84
C ILE A 58 23.89 -16.51 -8.80
N ASN A 59 23.52 -16.74 -7.54
CA ASN A 59 24.37 -16.91 -6.37
C ASN A 59 25.58 -15.94 -6.32
N THR A 60 25.30 -14.65 -6.54
CA THR A 60 26.34 -13.62 -6.44
C THR A 60 26.40 -12.99 -5.07
N ASP A 61 27.56 -12.40 -4.78
CA ASP A 61 27.85 -11.80 -3.49
C ASP A 61 26.72 -10.87 -3.01
N ASN A 62 26.31 -11.12 -1.78
CA ASN A 62 25.32 -10.34 -1.03
C ASN A 62 23.86 -10.42 -1.54
N MET A 63 23.52 -11.20 -2.58
CA MET A 63 22.12 -11.31 -3.04
C MET A 63 21.18 -11.81 -1.93
N GLY A 64 21.56 -12.88 -1.23
CA GLY A 64 20.76 -13.40 -0.11
C GLY A 64 20.66 -12.42 1.07
N GLN A 65 21.70 -11.61 1.30
CA GLN A 65 21.67 -10.56 2.32
C GLN A 65 20.75 -9.41 1.92
N CYS A 66 20.72 -9.03 0.64
CA CYS A 66 19.79 -8.04 0.11
C CYS A 66 18.34 -8.53 0.25
N GLU A 67 18.04 -9.78 -0.10
CA GLU A 67 16.72 -10.38 0.07
C GLU A 67 16.27 -10.37 1.54
N PHE A 68 17.16 -10.82 2.44
CA PHE A 68 16.91 -10.79 3.88
C PHE A 68 16.67 -9.36 4.40
N ALA A 69 17.51 -8.41 4.00
CA ALA A 69 17.39 -7.01 4.39
C ALA A 69 16.08 -6.40 3.88
N MET A 70 15.71 -6.63 2.62
CA MET A 70 14.44 -6.15 2.05
C MET A 70 13.26 -6.65 2.88
N MET A 71 13.21 -7.94 3.22
CA MET A 71 12.11 -8.51 3.99
C MET A 71 12.08 -7.94 5.43
N LEU A 72 13.21 -7.96 6.12
CA LEU A 72 13.33 -7.50 7.50
C LEU A 72 12.95 -6.02 7.64
N PHE A 73 13.56 -5.16 6.83
CA PHE A 73 13.32 -3.72 6.90
C PHE A 73 11.95 -3.33 6.35
N SER A 74 11.31 -4.14 5.50
CA SER A 74 9.91 -3.92 5.11
C SER A 74 8.94 -4.14 6.28
N ILE A 75 9.11 -5.23 7.02
CA ILE A 75 8.29 -5.52 8.22
C ILE A 75 8.55 -4.45 9.30
N LEU A 76 9.82 -4.10 9.54
CA LEU A 76 10.17 -3.05 10.49
C LEU A 76 9.60 -1.68 10.07
N SER A 77 9.67 -1.33 8.78
CA SER A 77 9.06 -0.10 8.25
C SER A 77 7.56 -0.07 8.55
N PHE A 78 6.86 -1.18 8.39
CA PHE A 78 5.44 -1.28 8.70
C PHE A 78 5.16 -1.06 10.20
N VAL A 79 5.91 -1.72 11.08
CA VAL A 79 5.75 -1.58 12.54
C VAL A 79 6.08 -0.16 13.01
N VAL A 80 7.15 0.43 12.50
CA VAL A 80 7.56 1.81 12.83
C VAL A 80 6.56 2.82 12.27
N PHE A 81 6.01 2.60 11.08
CA PHE A 81 4.96 3.44 10.51
C PHE A 81 3.73 3.49 11.44
N LEU A 82 3.26 2.33 11.91
CA LEU A 82 2.13 2.23 12.85
C LEU A 82 2.42 2.99 14.16
N ARG A 83 3.67 2.98 14.63
CA ARG A 83 4.11 3.72 15.83
C ARG A 83 4.34 5.21 15.59
N THR A 84 4.58 5.62 14.34
CA THR A 84 4.79 7.02 13.94
C THR A 84 3.51 7.85 14.05
N PHE A 85 2.37 7.23 13.76
CA PHE A 85 1.04 7.86 13.79
C PHE A 85 0.13 7.26 14.87
N PRO A 86 0.45 7.44 16.17
CA PRO A 86 -0.35 6.91 17.28
C PRO A 86 -1.78 7.47 17.27
N LYS A 87 -2.76 6.64 17.66
CA LYS A 87 -4.17 7.06 17.73
C LYS A 87 -4.28 8.25 18.71
N ARG A 88 -4.83 9.38 18.23
CA ARG A 88 -5.17 10.58 19.04
C ARG A 88 -3.97 11.36 19.59
N GLN A 89 -2.76 11.15 19.08
CA GLN A 89 -1.56 11.89 19.48
C GLN A 89 -0.88 12.56 18.28
N LYS A 90 -0.01 13.54 18.54
CA LYS A 90 0.81 14.18 17.51
C LYS A 90 1.84 13.19 16.95
N VAL A 91 2.26 13.42 15.72
CA VAL A 91 3.24 12.58 15.01
C VAL A 91 4.55 12.54 15.80
N LYS A 92 5.10 11.34 16.01
CA LYS A 92 6.40 11.17 16.66
C LYS A 92 7.49 11.35 15.62
N ILE A 93 8.08 12.54 15.56
CA ILE A 93 9.13 12.90 14.59
C ILE A 93 10.29 11.88 14.56
N PRO A 94 10.81 11.38 15.71
CA PRO A 94 11.89 10.38 15.68
C PRO A 94 11.48 9.08 14.96
N MET A 95 10.24 8.62 15.15
CA MET A 95 9.72 7.43 14.48
C MET A 95 9.48 7.66 12.99
N LEU A 96 9.11 8.89 12.62
CA LEU A 96 8.97 9.27 11.20
C LEU A 96 10.32 9.20 10.49
N ILE A 97 11.37 9.79 11.09
CA ILE A 97 12.74 9.72 10.55
C ILE A 97 13.19 8.26 10.42
N LEU A 98 12.92 7.44 11.44
CA LEU A 98 13.24 6.01 11.41
C LEU A 98 12.49 5.26 10.30
N THR A 99 11.24 5.64 10.01
CA THR A 99 10.47 5.08 8.89
C THR A 99 11.15 5.38 7.56
N PHE A 100 11.58 6.62 7.34
CA PHE A 100 12.33 6.99 6.12
C PHE A 100 13.67 6.28 6.03
N LEU A 101 14.38 6.10 7.15
CA LEU A 101 15.63 5.36 7.20
C LEU A 101 15.43 3.91 6.76
N PHE A 102 14.43 3.21 7.30
CA PHE A 102 14.16 1.82 6.93
C PHE A 102 13.69 1.67 5.49
N LEU A 103 12.83 2.58 4.99
CA LEU A 103 12.47 2.62 3.58
C LEU A 103 13.68 2.87 2.68
N GLY A 104 14.60 3.74 3.09
CA GLY A 104 15.86 3.99 2.37
C GLY A 104 16.75 2.76 2.29
N ILE A 105 16.85 1.98 3.37
CA ILE A 105 17.59 0.72 3.39
C ILE A 105 16.94 -0.31 2.46
N VAL A 106 15.61 -0.43 2.46
CA VAL A 106 14.87 -1.32 1.55
C VAL A 106 15.15 -0.95 0.09
N VAL A 107 15.00 0.33 -0.27
CA VAL A 107 15.25 0.85 -1.62
C VAL A 107 16.70 0.59 -2.05
N PHE A 108 17.66 0.83 -1.15
CA PHE A 108 19.07 0.56 -1.43
C PHE A 108 19.33 -0.93 -1.70
N ALA A 109 18.81 -1.81 -0.85
CA ALA A 109 18.96 -3.26 -1.03
C ALA A 109 18.32 -3.74 -2.34
N ASP A 110 17.17 -3.18 -2.71
CA ASP A 110 16.44 -3.49 -3.95
C ASP A 110 17.24 -3.07 -5.20
N VAL A 111 17.78 -1.86 -5.21
CA VAL A 111 18.65 -1.36 -6.30
C VAL A 111 19.92 -2.19 -6.44
N VAL A 112 20.57 -2.55 -5.32
CA VAL A 112 21.75 -3.43 -5.35
C VAL A 112 21.35 -4.79 -5.91
N TYR A 113 20.24 -5.38 -5.48
CA TYR A 113 19.76 -6.67 -5.99
C TYR A 113 19.50 -6.62 -7.51
N LEU A 114 18.81 -5.58 -8.00
CA LEU A 114 18.57 -5.37 -9.43
C LEU A 114 19.89 -5.24 -10.21
N SER A 115 20.88 -4.51 -9.69
CA SER A 115 22.19 -4.41 -10.33
C SER A 115 22.86 -5.78 -10.47
N ARG A 116 22.72 -6.67 -9.46
CA ARG A 116 23.28 -8.03 -9.52
C ARG A 116 22.62 -8.91 -10.55
N ILE A 117 21.29 -8.83 -10.70
CA ILE A 117 20.61 -9.53 -11.81
C ILE A 117 21.10 -8.98 -13.14
N SER A 118 21.24 -7.66 -13.29
CA SER A 118 21.68 -7.03 -14.54
C SER A 118 23.09 -7.48 -14.91
N ASP A 119 24.00 -7.48 -13.94
CA ASP A 119 25.34 -8.01 -14.08
C ASP A 119 25.24 -9.45 -14.58
N ALA A 120 24.50 -10.33 -13.90
CA ALA A 120 24.38 -11.76 -14.25
C ALA A 120 23.83 -12.01 -15.66
N LEU A 121 22.96 -11.14 -16.17
CA LEU A 121 22.39 -11.24 -17.52
C LEU A 121 23.31 -10.69 -18.62
N THR A 122 24.31 -9.89 -18.27
CA THR A 122 25.18 -9.18 -19.22
C THR A 122 26.63 -9.66 -19.23
N ARG A 123 27.04 -10.54 -18.30
CA ARG A 123 28.41 -11.12 -18.26
C ARG A 123 28.73 -11.87 -19.54
N GLU A 124 29.97 -11.75 -20.00
CA GLU A 124 30.49 -12.46 -21.18
C GLU A 124 30.74 -13.95 -20.87
N GLU A 125 31.20 -14.28 -19.66
CA GLU A 125 31.37 -15.65 -19.19
C GLU A 125 30.13 -16.14 -18.42
N ASN A 126 29.63 -17.33 -18.77
CA ASN A 126 28.49 -18.00 -18.11
C ASN A 126 27.20 -17.16 -18.05
N ARG A 127 26.86 -16.51 -19.16
CA ARG A 127 25.61 -15.74 -19.29
C ARG A 127 24.39 -16.61 -19.02
N ILE A 128 23.53 -16.18 -18.12
CA ILE A 128 22.24 -16.82 -17.90
C ILE A 128 21.28 -16.32 -18.98
N ILE A 129 20.86 -17.22 -19.85
CA ILE A 129 19.89 -16.93 -20.91
C ILE A 129 18.49 -17.23 -20.37
N ILE A 130 17.60 -16.25 -20.49
CA ILE A 130 16.17 -16.42 -20.25
C ILE A 130 15.57 -16.95 -21.55
N ASN A 131 15.07 -18.19 -21.53
CA ASN A 131 14.44 -18.78 -22.69
C ASN A 131 12.91 -18.71 -22.54
N TYR A 132 12.30 -17.82 -23.32
CA TYR A 132 10.86 -17.59 -23.31
C TYR A 132 10.07 -18.70 -24.02
N GLU A 133 10.71 -19.48 -24.90
CA GLU A 133 10.05 -20.56 -25.65
C GLU A 133 9.98 -21.85 -24.83
N THR A 134 11.04 -22.19 -24.10
CA THR A 134 11.07 -23.36 -23.21
C THR A 134 10.66 -23.06 -21.77
N GLY A 135 10.45 -21.79 -21.41
CA GLY A 135 10.11 -21.37 -20.05
C GLY A 135 11.26 -21.49 -19.04
N GLN A 136 12.48 -21.78 -19.51
CA GLN A 136 13.65 -21.92 -18.66
C GLN A 136 14.10 -20.54 -18.13
N ASN A 137 14.36 -20.46 -16.83
CA ASN A 137 14.80 -19.24 -16.13
C ASN A 137 13.80 -18.06 -16.19
N LEU A 138 12.52 -18.33 -16.48
CA LEU A 138 11.47 -17.30 -16.51
C LEU A 138 11.29 -16.59 -15.16
N PHE A 139 11.61 -17.29 -14.06
CA PHE A 139 11.59 -16.74 -12.71
C PHE A 139 12.52 -15.53 -12.53
N ILE A 140 13.59 -15.40 -13.32
CA ILE A 140 14.49 -14.24 -13.30
C ILE A 140 13.78 -12.99 -13.82
N ALA A 141 13.03 -13.13 -14.91
CA ALA A 141 12.22 -12.03 -15.45
C ALA A 141 11.10 -11.63 -14.47
N ASN A 142 10.48 -12.62 -13.82
CA ASN A 142 9.46 -12.36 -12.80
C ASN A 142 10.07 -11.66 -11.57
N ALA A 143 11.24 -12.10 -11.11
CA ALA A 143 11.96 -11.46 -10.00
C ALA A 143 12.31 -10.01 -10.34
N TRP A 144 12.85 -9.76 -11.53
CA TRP A 144 13.15 -8.41 -12.01
C TRP A 144 11.91 -7.50 -12.03
N SER A 145 10.81 -7.96 -12.62
CA SER A 145 9.54 -7.22 -12.66
C SER A 145 8.99 -6.98 -11.25
N THR A 146 9.09 -7.97 -10.38
CA THR A 146 8.64 -7.88 -8.98
C THR A 146 9.42 -6.82 -8.22
N LEU A 147 10.75 -6.82 -8.35
CA LEU A 147 11.64 -5.85 -7.70
C LEU A 147 11.37 -4.43 -8.18
N ILE A 148 11.27 -4.21 -9.50
CA ILE A 148 10.90 -2.88 -10.03
C ILE A 148 9.53 -2.42 -9.52
N THR A 149 8.55 -3.32 -9.51
CA THR A 149 7.20 -2.99 -9.04
C THR A 149 7.23 -2.64 -7.55
N PHE A 150 7.99 -3.39 -6.75
CA PHE A 150 8.18 -3.13 -5.34
C PHE A 150 8.88 -1.80 -5.07
N LEU A 151 9.91 -1.47 -5.85
CA LEU A 151 10.59 -0.18 -5.83
C LEU A 151 9.62 0.98 -6.11
N ILE A 152 8.73 0.83 -7.09
CA ILE A 152 7.68 1.82 -7.39
C ILE A 152 6.74 2.00 -6.20
N PHE A 153 6.32 0.91 -5.54
CA PHE A 153 5.52 0.99 -4.32
C PHE A 153 6.27 1.74 -3.21
N MET A 154 7.55 1.44 -2.97
CA MET A 154 8.35 2.14 -1.96
C MET A 154 8.47 3.63 -2.28
N ALA A 155 8.74 3.99 -3.53
CA ALA A 155 8.79 5.38 -3.98
C ALA A 155 7.44 6.09 -3.77
N ALA A 156 6.33 5.44 -4.11
CA ALA A 156 4.99 5.98 -3.88
C ALA A 156 4.73 6.22 -2.39
N VAL A 157 5.14 5.32 -1.49
CA VAL A 157 5.02 5.51 -0.04
C VAL A 157 5.83 6.72 0.43
N VAL A 158 7.07 6.87 -0.03
CA VAL A 158 7.92 8.02 0.29
C VAL A 158 7.28 9.34 -0.15
N VAL A 159 6.77 9.39 -1.39
CA VAL A 159 6.06 10.56 -1.92
C VAL A 159 4.79 10.85 -1.11
N LEU A 160 4.00 9.83 -0.77
CA LEU A 160 2.79 9.98 0.04
C LEU A 160 3.09 10.39 1.50
N LEU A 161 4.25 10.05 2.04
CA LEU A 161 4.66 10.53 3.35
C LEU A 161 5.14 11.98 3.28
N ALA A 162 5.95 12.32 2.27
CA ALA A 162 6.44 13.68 2.07
C ALA A 162 5.31 14.67 1.71
N ALA A 163 4.32 14.23 0.93
CA ALA A 163 3.17 15.04 0.52
C ALA A 163 2.05 15.10 1.58
N LEU A 164 2.17 14.37 2.70
CA LEU A 164 1.18 14.33 3.77
C LEU A 164 0.71 15.71 4.27
N PRO A 165 1.58 16.71 4.52
CA PRO A 165 1.13 18.05 4.88
C PRO A 165 0.32 18.77 3.79
N LEU A 166 0.51 18.41 2.52
CA LEU A 166 -0.18 19.01 1.36
C LEU A 166 -1.54 18.37 1.13
N TYR A 167 -1.61 17.05 0.89
CA TYR A 167 -2.89 16.41 0.55
C TYR A 167 -3.82 16.27 1.76
N SER A 168 -3.30 16.27 3.00
CA SER A 168 -4.17 16.31 4.19
C SER A 168 -5.05 17.57 4.21
N LYS A 169 -4.55 18.71 3.70
CA LYS A 169 -5.33 19.95 3.55
C LYS A 169 -6.34 19.84 2.41
N LEU A 170 -5.96 19.22 1.28
CA LEU A 170 -6.84 19.02 0.13
C LEU A 170 -8.00 18.06 0.45
N LEU A 171 -7.73 16.91 1.07
CA LEU A 171 -8.75 15.93 1.48
C LEU A 171 -9.75 16.51 2.47
N ARG A 172 -9.33 17.46 3.31
CA ARG A 172 -10.25 18.16 4.23
C ARG A 172 -11.29 19.01 3.51
N LYS A 173 -10.96 19.56 2.33
CA LYS A 173 -11.85 20.40 1.51
C LYS A 173 -12.92 19.62 0.75
N ILE A 174 -12.79 18.29 0.61
CA ILE A 174 -13.80 17.47 -0.09
C ILE A 174 -15.08 17.45 0.76
N ASN A 175 -16.19 17.90 0.18
CA ASN A 175 -17.50 17.90 0.82
C ASN A 175 -18.08 16.48 0.78
N THR A 176 -18.05 15.79 1.92
CA THR A 176 -18.63 14.45 2.08
C THR A 176 -19.91 14.48 2.91
N SER A 177 -20.52 15.66 3.07
CA SER A 177 -21.82 15.81 3.74
C SER A 177 -22.90 15.10 2.93
N ILE A 178 -23.79 14.43 3.65
CA ILE A 178 -25.01 13.88 3.07
C ILE A 178 -25.95 15.06 2.87
N ASP A 179 -26.40 15.29 1.65
CA ASP A 179 -27.67 15.98 1.47
C ASP A 179 -28.73 14.97 1.87
N VAL A 180 -29.31 15.17 3.06
CA VAL A 180 -30.33 14.27 3.59
C VAL A 180 -31.63 14.64 2.85
N GLU A 181 -31.84 14.08 1.66
CA GLU A 181 -33.14 14.07 0.97
C GLU A 181 -34.15 13.20 1.75
N GLY A 182 -34.41 13.56 3.00
CA GLY A 182 -35.20 12.74 3.92
C GLY A 182 -35.51 13.40 5.26
N ASN A 183 -35.42 14.74 5.38
CA ASN A 183 -35.93 15.45 6.55
C ASN A 183 -37.23 16.21 6.30
N THR A 184 -37.94 15.92 5.21
CA THR A 184 -39.27 16.49 4.89
C THR A 184 -40.43 15.74 5.55
N ASN A 185 -40.17 14.84 6.51
CA ASN A 185 -41.22 14.13 7.27
C ASN A 185 -40.86 13.95 8.76
N MET A 186 -40.19 14.94 9.39
CA MET A 186 -40.39 15.12 10.83
C MET A 186 -41.75 15.81 10.99
N THR A 187 -42.82 15.04 10.85
CA THR A 187 -44.12 15.40 11.41
C THR A 187 -43.88 15.70 12.88
N THR A 188 -43.96 16.98 13.20
CA THR A 188 -44.18 17.53 14.54
C THR A 188 -45.19 16.65 15.26
N VAL A 189 -44.72 15.85 16.21
CA VAL A 189 -45.58 15.24 17.22
C VAL A 189 -45.95 16.38 18.15
N ASP A 190 -47.14 16.92 17.92
CA ASP A 190 -47.78 17.89 18.80
C ASP A 190 -48.08 17.18 20.12
N ILE A 191 -47.37 17.55 21.18
CA ILE A 191 -47.75 17.16 22.54
C ILE A 191 -48.64 18.30 23.02
N SER A 192 -49.91 18.24 22.63
CA SER A 192 -50.96 19.00 23.27
C SER A 192 -51.19 18.40 24.65
N GLU A 193 -50.94 19.20 25.67
CA GLU A 193 -51.42 19.04 27.04
C GLU A 193 -52.92 18.73 27.06
N GLU A 194 -53.35 17.74 27.86
CA GLU A 194 -54.66 17.72 28.54
C GLU A 194 -54.66 16.55 29.54
N ASP A 195 -54.28 16.86 30.79
CA ASP A 195 -55.10 16.69 32.02
C ASP A 195 -54.41 17.39 33.21
#